data_AF-A0A969T2K0-F1
#
_entry.id   AF-A0A969T2K0-F1
#
_cell.length_a   1.000
_cell.length_b   1.000
_cell.length_c   1.000
_cell.angle_alpha   90.00
_cell.angle_beta   90.00
_cell.angle_gamma   90.00
#
_symmetry.space_group_name_H-M   'P 1'
#
loop_
_entity.id
_entity.type
_entity.pdbx_description
1 polymer ?
#
loop_
_entity_poly.entity_id
_entity_poly.type
_entity_poly.pdbx_seq_one_letter_code
_entity_poly.pdbx_strand_id
1 'polypeptide(L)' 'MQNSAISFSVCVDNRPERVMQVIRELRADYIVLYNDSLTLVTIRHYNEEVIEETTKGKKVFVQQKSRHTARL' A
#
# COMPACT_ATOMS: atom_id res chain seq x y z
N MET A 1 6.36 2.00 -0.71
CA MET A 1 6.09 3.01 -1.75
C MET A 1 6.30 2.33 -3.09
N GLN A 2 5.39 2.57 -4.03
CA GLN A 2 5.42 2.10 -5.42
C GLN A 2 5.45 3.35 -6.30
N ASN A 3 6.41 3.46 -7.22
CA ASN A 3 6.59 4.65 -8.05
C ASN A 3 6.49 4.29 -9.53
N SER A 4 5.85 5.15 -10.31
CA SER A 4 5.83 5.12 -11.77
C SER A 4 6.43 6.41 -12.31
N ALA A 5 6.41 6.61 -13.64
CA ALA A 5 6.91 7.85 -14.24
C ALA A 5 6.07 9.09 -13.88
N ILE A 6 4.78 8.91 -13.54
CA ILE A 6 3.83 10.02 -13.39
C ILE A 6 3.01 9.97 -12.09
N SER A 7 3.19 8.93 -11.28
CA SER A 7 2.42 8.73 -10.05
C SER A 7 3.17 7.83 -9.08
N PHE A 8 2.89 8.00 -7.80
CA PHE A 8 3.35 7.06 -6.78
C PHE A 8 2.21 6.70 -5.84
N SER A 9 2.35 5.55 -5.18
CA SER A 9 1.45 5.06 -4.14
C SER A 9 2.24 4.74 -2.88
N VAL A 10 1.74 5.17 -1.74
CA VAL A 10 2.37 4.96 -0.44
C VAL A 10 1.33 4.51 0.58
N CYS A 11 1.71 3.54 1.40
CA CYS A 11 0.96 3.13 2.58
C CYS A 11 1.70 3.67 3.79
N VAL A 12 0.98 4.37 4.66
CA VAL A 12 1.50 5.04 5.85
C VAL A 12 0.68 4.63 7.07
N ASP A 13 1.26 4.72 8.25
CA ASP A 13 0.52 4.52 9.48
C ASP A 13 -0.62 5.55 9.57
N ASN A 14 -1.80 5.07 9.97
CA ASN A 14 -2.99 5.91 10.05
C ASN A 14 -2.89 6.87 11.25
N ARG A 15 -2.31 8.05 11.00
CA ARG A 15 -2.34 9.20 11.91
C ARG A 15 -3.22 10.27 11.29
N PRO A 16 -4.55 10.28 11.56
CA PRO A 16 -5.52 11.03 10.78
C PRO A 16 -5.18 12.50 10.59
N GLU A 17 -4.77 13.18 11.66
CA GLU A 17 -4.39 14.60 11.61
C GLU A 17 -3.24 14.88 10.63
N ARG A 18 -2.18 14.07 10.70
CA ARG A 18 -1.00 14.22 9.84
C ARG A 18 -1.30 13.82 8.40
N VAL A 19 -2.01 12.70 8.21
CA VAL A 19 -2.36 12.20 6.87
C VAL A 19 -3.27 13.21 6.16
N MET A 20 -4.29 13.75 6.85
CA MET A 20 -5.18 14.75 6.27
C MET A 20 -4.46 16.07 5.97
N GLN A 21 -3.50 16.48 6.80
CA GLN A 21 -2.66 17.64 6.49
C GLN A 21 -1.88 17.44 5.20
N VAL A 22 -1.16 16.33 5.07
CA VAL A 22 -0.38 16.02 3.86
C VAL A 22 -1.26 15.92 2.62
N ILE A 23 -2.44 15.29 2.73
CA ILE A 23 -3.41 15.21 1.63
C ILE A 23 -3.87 16.60 1.20
N ARG A 24 -4.16 17.50 2.14
CA ARG A 24 -4.57 18.88 1.81
C ARG A 24 -3.47 19.64 1.07
N GLU A 25 -2.23 19.53 1.54
CA GLU A 25 -1.09 20.20 0.92
C GLU A 25 -0.84 19.66 -0.50
N LEU A 26 -0.80 18.34 -0.68
CA LEU A 26 -0.56 17.72 -1.98
C LEU A 26 -1.69 17.97 -2.99
N ARG A 27 -2.94 18.17 -2.54
CA ARG A 27 -4.07 18.46 -3.43
C ARG A 27 -3.98 19.80 -4.14
N ALA A 28 -3.09 20.70 -3.71
CA ALA A 28 -2.84 21.95 -4.43
C ALA A 28 -2.23 21.69 -5.82
N ASP A 29 -1.34 20.70 -5.91
CA ASP A 29 -0.53 20.44 -7.11
C ASP A 29 -0.83 19.09 -7.78
N TYR A 30 -1.48 18.16 -7.06
CA TYR A 30 -1.67 16.78 -7.50
C TYR A 30 -3.09 16.26 -7.29
N ILE A 31 -3.50 15.29 -8.12
CA ILE A 31 -4.70 14.49 -7.86
C ILE A 31 -4.37 13.46 -6.79
N VAL A 32 -4.91 13.63 -5.59
CA VAL A 32 -4.67 12.74 -4.45
C VAL A 32 -5.86 11.83 -4.20
N LEU A 33 -5.67 10.54 -4.47
CA LEU A 33 -6.58 9.44 -4.13
C LEU A 33 -6.03 8.68 -2.92
N TYR A 34 -6.91 8.25 -2.01
CA TYR A 34 -6.52 7.42 -0.87
C TYR A 34 -7.64 6.45 -0.50
N ASN A 35 -7.26 5.37 0.20
CA ASN A 35 -8.17 4.42 0.82
C ASN A 35 -7.81 4.35 2.31
N ASP A 36 -8.81 4.14 3.16
CA ASP A 36 -8.62 3.88 4.58
C ASP A 36 -8.75 2.37 4.88
N SER A 37 -8.61 2.01 6.16
CA SER A 37 -8.87 0.65 6.64
C SER A 37 -8.04 -0.44 5.94
N LEU A 38 -6.82 -0.07 5.54
CA LEU A 38 -5.88 -0.97 4.88
C LEU A 38 -4.95 -1.65 5.89
N THR A 39 -4.48 -2.83 5.53
CA THR A 39 -3.40 -3.54 6.24
C THR A 39 -2.28 -3.81 5.26
N LEU A 40 -1.05 -3.45 5.65
CA LEU A 40 0.14 -3.78 4.89
C LEU A 40 0.75 -5.06 5.43
N VAL A 41 0.88 -6.07 4.59
CA VAL A 41 1.51 -7.35 4.93
C VAL A 41 2.86 -7.45 4.24
N THR A 42 3.87 -7.92 4.96
CA THR A 42 5.18 -8.26 4.39
C THR A 42 5.54 -9.69 4.77
N ILE A 43 5.62 -10.57 3.77
CA ILE A 43 5.92 -11.98 3.91
C ILE A 43 7.34 -12.21 3.38
N ARG A 44 8.21 -12.78 4.21
CA ARG A 44 9.57 -13.20 3.80
C ARG A 44 9.59 -14.68 3.48
N HIS A 45 10.43 -15.07 2.53
CA HIS A 45 10.55 -16.44 2.01
C HIS A 45 9.19 -17.04 1.66
N TYR A 46 8.34 -16.25 1.01
CA TYR A 46 6.98 -16.66 0.69
C TYR A 46 6.96 -17.83 -0.29
N ASN A 47 5.90 -18.63 -0.22
CA ASN A 47 5.42 -19.46 -1.31
C ASN A 47 4.02 -18.97 -1.71
N GLU A 48 3.43 -19.54 -2.76
CA GLU A 48 2.11 -19.10 -3.25
C GLU A 48 0.99 -19.41 -2.24
N GLU A 49 1.08 -20.54 -1.55
CA GLU A 49 0.11 -20.95 -0.52
C GLU A 49 -0.01 -19.93 0.62
N VAL A 50 1.11 -19.48 1.19
CA VAL A 50 1.14 -18.49 2.28
C VAL A 50 0.58 -17.14 1.82
N ILE A 51 0.81 -16.76 0.56
CA ILE A 51 0.21 -15.53 0.00
C ILE A 51 -1.31 -15.67 -0.09
N GLU A 52 -1.79 -16.80 -0.59
CA GLU A 52 -3.21 -17.05 -0.74
C GLU A 52 -3.91 -17.08 0.63
N GLU A 53 -3.36 -17.81 1.60
CA GLU A 53 -3.89 -17.85 2.96
C GLU A 53 -3.94 -16.46 3.61
N THR A 54 -2.89 -15.65 3.44
CA THR A 54 -2.82 -14.33 4.09
C THR A 54 -3.77 -13.31 3.46
N THR A 55 -4.04 -13.45 2.17
CA THR A 55 -4.92 -12.56 1.38
C THR A 55 -6.35 -13.09 1.25
N LYS A 56 -6.63 -14.30 1.74
CA LYS A 56 -7.95 -14.93 1.66
C LYS A 56 -9.05 -14.03 2.21
N GLY A 57 -10.09 -13.82 1.40
CA GLY A 57 -11.23 -12.97 1.76
C GLY A 57 -10.92 -11.47 1.81
N LYS A 58 -9.73 -11.04 1.37
CA LYS A 58 -9.32 -9.63 1.32
C LYS A 58 -9.09 -9.20 -0.12
N LYS A 59 -9.36 -7.93 -0.40
CA LYS A 59 -8.99 -7.31 -1.68
C LYS A 59 -7.55 -6.84 -1.63
N VAL A 60 -6.70 -7.36 -2.52
CA VAL A 60 -5.32 -6.89 -2.69
C VAL A 60 -5.34 -5.65 -3.58
N PHE A 61 -4.91 -4.50 -3.04
CA PHE A 61 -4.83 -3.24 -3.79
C PHE A 61 -3.49 -3.06 -4.48
N VAL A 62 -2.40 -3.44 -3.81
CA VAL A 62 -1.03 -3.29 -4.31
C VAL A 62 -0.26 -4.56 -3.95
N GLN A 63 0.44 -5.12 -4.94
CA GLN A 63 1.31 -6.27 -4.71
C GLN A 63 2.70 -5.98 -5.28
N GLN A 64 3.72 -6.18 -4.46
CA GLN A 64 5.12 -6.11 -4.86
C GLN A 64 5.84 -7.37 -4.42
N LYS A 65 6.36 -8.13 -5.38
CA LYS A 65 7.12 -9.36 -5.14
C LYS A 65 8.58 -9.16 -5.55
N SER A 66 9.49 -9.65 -4.72
CA SER A 66 10.89 -9.91 -5.05
C SER A 66 11.15 -11.41 -4.93
N ARG A 67 12.38 -11.88 -5.17
CA ARG A 67 12.74 -13.30 -5.02
C ARG A 67 12.46 -13.87 -3.62
N HIS A 68 12.47 -13.03 -2.59
CA HIS A 68 12.37 -13.48 -1.20
C HIS A 68 11.30 -12.77 -0.39
N THR A 69 10.66 -11.73 -0.93
CA THR A 69 9.70 -10.93 -0.15
C THR A 69 8.48 -10.62 -1.00
N ALA A 70 7.29 -10.85 -0.44
CA ALA A 70 6.04 -10.35 -0.97
C ALA A 70 5.49 -9.28 -0.03
N ARG A 71 5.14 -8.12 -0.59
CA ARG A 71 4.48 -7.03 0.11
C ARG A 71 3.11 -6.82 -0.53
N LEU A 72 2.06 -6.88 0.29
CA LEU A 72 0.65 -6.99 -0.11
C LEU A 72 -0.21 -6.05 0.72
#